data_AF-A0A951LBS1-F1
#
_entry.id   AF-A0A951LBS1-F1
#
_cell.length_a   1.000
_cell.length_b   1.000
_cell.length_c   1.000
_cell.angle_alpha   90.00
_cell.angle_beta   90.00
_cell.angle_gamma   90.00
#
_symmetry.space_group_name_H-M   'P 1'
#
loop_
_entity.id
_entity.type
_entity.pdbx_description
1 polymer ?
#
loop_
_entity_poly.entity_id
_entity_poly.type
_entity_poly.pdbx_seq_one_letter_code
_entity_poly.pdbx_strand_id
1 'polypeptide(L)'
;MAWKRNVLVVANVTATSPELLAALRARGVGAGAAFTVIVPATGGGRAAARTRLQETLDYLRAGGLEVRGAVGDGDPVCAVSDAWDPTRYDEIVISTLPMRLSKWLHAGLPERVAKLTGAPVTHVVSQPPKPGSATVRSPSAEKGAGLGPLSVLAWGGHRER
;
A
#
# COMPACT_ATOMS: atom_id res chain seq x y z
N MET A 1 -35.54 -5.07 2.42
CA MET A 1 -34.22 -5.03 1.74
C MET A 1 -33.21 -4.48 2.72
N ALA A 2 -32.12 -5.18 3.00
CA ALA A 2 -31.05 -4.63 3.82
C ALA A 2 -30.32 -3.54 3.02
N TRP A 3 -30.26 -2.33 3.54
CA TRP A 3 -29.51 -1.23 2.94
C TRP A 3 -28.02 -1.49 3.09
N LYS A 4 -27.28 -1.67 1.99
CA LYS A 4 -25.82 -1.75 2.03
C LYS A 4 -25.22 -0.35 1.89
N ARG A 5 -24.26 -0.01 2.74
CA ARG A 5 -23.50 1.25 2.60
C ARG A 5 -22.43 1.12 1.51
N ASN A 6 -22.33 2.13 0.67
CA ASN A 6 -21.31 2.21 -0.37
C ASN A 6 -20.26 3.25 0.03
N VAL A 7 -19.03 2.78 0.19
CA VAL A 7 -17.92 3.58 0.71
C VAL A 7 -16.86 3.77 -0.37
N LEU A 8 -16.52 5.02 -0.67
CA LEU A 8 -15.38 5.34 -1.52
C LEU A 8 -14.11 5.37 -0.65
N VAL A 9 -13.13 4.52 -0.96
CA VAL A 9 -11.88 4.42 -0.21
C VAL A 9 -10.74 4.94 -1.07
N VAL A 10 -9.98 5.92 -0.57
CA VAL A 10 -8.81 6.48 -1.24
C VAL A 10 -7.57 6.09 -0.46
N ALA A 11 -6.74 5.24 -1.06
CA ALA A 11 -5.54 4.74 -0.44
C ALA A 11 -4.45 4.48 -1.49
N ASN A 12 -3.19 4.63 -1.09
CA ASN A 12 -2.05 4.33 -1.95
C ASN A 12 -1.05 3.45 -1.21
N VAL A 13 0.05 4.01 -0.71
CA VAL A 13 1.10 3.25 -0.01
C VAL A 13 0.59 2.54 1.24
N THR A 14 -0.56 2.94 1.78
CA THR A 14 -1.23 2.37 2.95
C THR A 14 -2.36 1.40 2.62
N ALA A 15 -2.59 1.10 1.35
CA ALA A 15 -3.78 0.37 0.91
C ALA A 15 -3.84 -1.09 1.42
N THR A 16 -2.70 -1.68 1.78
CA THR A 16 -2.58 -3.02 2.39
C THR A 16 -2.30 -2.99 3.89
N SER A 17 -2.64 -1.87 4.57
CA SER A 17 -2.39 -1.74 6.00
C SER A 17 -3.42 -2.49 6.85
N PRO A 18 -3.03 -3.05 8.01
CA PRO A 18 -3.96 -3.67 8.94
C PRO A 18 -4.94 -2.65 9.55
N GLU A 19 -4.51 -1.39 9.73
CA GLU A 19 -5.37 -0.33 10.26
C GLU A 19 -6.51 0.02 9.30
N LEU A 20 -6.22 0.08 7.99
CA LEU A 20 -7.26 0.29 6.99
C LEU A 20 -8.22 -0.90 6.95
N LEU A 21 -7.70 -2.13 6.94
CA LEU A 21 -8.55 -3.32 6.97
C LEU A 21 -9.47 -3.35 8.20
N ALA A 22 -8.93 -3.07 9.39
CA ALA A 22 -9.72 -3.00 10.61
C ALA A 22 -10.82 -1.93 10.54
N ALA A 23 -10.48 -0.74 10.02
CA ALA A 23 -11.43 0.36 9.87
C ALA A 23 -12.56 0.03 8.87
N LEU A 24 -12.26 -0.65 7.76
CA LEU A 24 -13.27 -1.07 6.79
C LEU A 24 -14.13 -2.23 7.33
N ARG A 25 -13.52 -3.19 8.03
CA ARG A 25 -14.27 -4.28 8.71
C ARG A 25 -15.28 -3.74 9.71
N ALA A 26 -14.89 -2.78 10.55
CA ALA A 26 -15.78 -2.16 11.52
C ALA A 26 -17.02 -1.53 10.86
N ARG A 27 -16.88 -0.98 9.64
CA ARG A 27 -18.00 -0.43 8.85
C ARG A 27 -18.90 -1.49 8.24
N GLY A 28 -18.33 -2.65 7.91
CA GLY A 28 -19.07 -3.78 7.33
C GLY A 28 -19.93 -4.55 8.33
N VAL A 29 -19.75 -4.34 9.64
CA VAL A 29 -20.57 -5.00 10.69
C VAL A 29 -22.01 -4.49 10.62
N GLY A 30 -22.98 -5.43 10.55
CA GLY A 30 -24.41 -5.12 10.52
C GLY A 30 -25.00 -5.21 9.12
N ALA A 31 -25.35 -4.08 8.51
CA ALA A 31 -26.11 -4.02 7.26
C ALA A 31 -25.32 -4.40 5.98
N GLY A 32 -24.02 -4.69 6.11
CA GLY A 32 -23.11 -4.91 5.00
C GLY A 32 -22.63 -3.60 4.36
N ALA A 33 -21.37 -3.57 3.94
CA ALA A 33 -20.78 -2.44 3.24
C ALA A 33 -20.02 -2.93 2.01
N ALA A 34 -20.18 -2.20 0.90
CA ALA A 34 -19.42 -2.41 -0.32
C ALA A 34 -18.41 -1.26 -0.47
N PHE A 35 -17.17 -1.62 -0.82
CA PHE A 35 -16.07 -0.68 -0.89
C PHE A 35 -15.60 -0.51 -2.33
N THR A 36 -15.40 0.73 -2.76
CA THR A 36 -14.68 1.04 -4.00
C THR A 36 -13.35 1.69 -3.66
N VAL A 37 -12.24 1.03 -3.96
CA VAL A 37 -10.90 1.54 -3.71
C VAL A 37 -10.38 2.30 -4.93
N ILE A 38 -9.98 3.54 -4.74
CA ILE A 38 -9.24 4.34 -5.72
C ILE A 38 -7.78 4.38 -5.29
N VAL A 39 -6.90 3.92 -6.19
CA VAL A 39 -5.45 4.04 -6.06
C VAL A 39 -4.95 5.15 -7.00
N PRO A 40 -4.54 6.32 -6.48
CA PRO A 40 -3.99 7.40 -7.31
C PRO A 40 -2.69 6.97 -8.00
N ALA A 41 -2.55 7.33 -9.29
CA ALA A 41 -1.41 6.94 -10.12
C ALA A 41 -0.13 7.77 -9.88
N THR A 42 0.32 7.86 -8.63
CA THR A 42 1.49 8.68 -8.23
C THR A 42 2.83 8.02 -8.59
N GLY A 43 3.85 8.81 -8.95
CA GLY A 43 5.28 8.48 -8.79
C GLY A 43 5.73 7.09 -9.28
N GLY A 44 5.26 6.66 -10.45
CA GLY A 44 5.42 5.30 -11.00
C GLY A 44 4.39 4.99 -12.11
N GLY A 45 3.43 5.88 -12.31
CA GLY A 45 2.46 5.83 -13.40
C GLY A 45 1.36 4.80 -13.19
N ARG A 46 0.47 4.68 -14.19
CA ARG A 46 -0.71 3.80 -14.10
C ARG A 46 -0.37 2.32 -13.96
N ALA A 47 0.76 1.86 -14.50
CA ALA A 47 1.16 0.45 -14.40
C ALA A 47 1.45 0.05 -12.94
N ALA A 48 2.28 0.83 -12.24
CA ALA A 48 2.57 0.59 -10.82
C ALA A 48 1.32 0.69 -9.95
N ALA A 49 0.45 1.66 -10.24
CA ALA A 49 -0.82 1.82 -9.54
C ALA A 49 -1.78 0.63 -9.76
N ARG A 50 -1.79 0.02 -10.96
CA ARG A 50 -2.58 -1.18 -11.24
C ARG A 50 -2.08 -2.38 -10.44
N THR A 51 -0.77 -2.59 -10.37
CA THR A 51 -0.18 -3.65 -9.54
C THR A 51 -0.59 -3.47 -8.08
N ARG A 52 -0.44 -2.26 -7.55
CA ARG A 52 -0.84 -1.93 -6.18
C ARG A 52 -2.33 -2.09 -5.93
N LEU A 53 -3.17 -1.70 -6.89
CA LEU A 53 -4.60 -1.92 -6.81
C LEU A 53 -4.91 -3.41 -6.69
N GLN A 54 -4.30 -4.26 -7.52
CA GLN A 54 -4.51 -5.69 -7.47
C GLN A 54 -4.12 -6.27 -6.11
N GLU A 55 -2.93 -5.94 -5.60
CA GLU A 55 -2.46 -6.35 -4.26
C GLU A 55 -3.44 -5.92 -3.15
N THR A 56 -3.96 -4.70 -3.26
CA THR A 56 -4.94 -4.14 -2.31
C THR A 56 -6.24 -4.92 -2.34
N LEU A 57 -6.78 -5.18 -3.53
CA LEU A 57 -8.03 -5.90 -3.69
C LEU A 57 -7.91 -7.32 -3.15
N ASP A 58 -6.80 -8.01 -3.44
CA ASP A 58 -6.56 -9.36 -2.95
C ASP A 58 -6.44 -9.39 -1.42
N TYR A 59 -5.70 -8.45 -0.83
CA TYR A 59 -5.56 -8.30 0.62
C TYR A 59 -6.90 -8.03 1.32
N LEU A 60 -7.69 -7.07 0.83
CA LEU A 60 -8.96 -6.70 1.45
C LEU A 60 -10.04 -7.79 1.27
N ARG A 61 -10.05 -8.50 0.13
CA ARG A 61 -10.93 -9.66 -0.09
C ARG A 61 -10.57 -10.84 0.79
N ALA A 62 -9.28 -11.15 0.96
CA ALA A 62 -8.82 -12.13 1.95
C ALA A 62 -9.23 -11.70 3.37
N GLY A 63 -9.35 -10.38 3.59
CA GLY A 63 -9.95 -9.79 4.78
C GLY A 63 -11.46 -9.95 4.93
N GLY A 64 -12.17 -10.57 3.98
CA GLY A 64 -13.61 -10.80 4.02
C GLY A 64 -14.46 -9.61 3.56
N LEU A 65 -13.86 -8.60 2.90
CA LEU A 65 -14.56 -7.41 2.45
C LEU A 65 -15.07 -7.55 1.00
N GLU A 66 -16.28 -7.03 0.75
CA GLU A 66 -16.81 -6.85 -0.61
C GLU A 66 -16.18 -5.60 -1.23
N VAL A 67 -15.16 -5.78 -2.07
CA VAL A 67 -14.36 -4.67 -2.61
C VAL A 67 -14.14 -4.75 -4.13
N ARG A 68 -14.29 -3.60 -4.77
CA ARG A 68 -13.89 -3.30 -6.15
C ARG A 68 -12.93 -2.12 -6.14
N GLY A 69 -12.31 -1.82 -7.27
CA GLY A 69 -11.48 -0.63 -7.32
C GLY A 69 -11.01 -0.25 -8.72
N ALA A 70 -10.43 0.94 -8.79
CA ALA A 70 -9.93 1.55 -10.01
C ALA A 70 -8.65 2.34 -9.74
N VAL A 71 -7.87 2.55 -10.79
CA VAL A 71 -6.74 3.47 -10.75
C VAL A 71 -7.26 4.86 -11.11
N GLY A 72 -7.04 5.82 -10.23
CA GLY A 72 -7.43 7.22 -10.43
C GLY A 72 -6.29 8.08 -10.99
N ASP A 73 -6.55 9.38 -11.06
CA ASP A 73 -5.54 10.39 -11.38
C ASP A 73 -4.34 10.33 -10.42
N GLY A 74 -3.20 10.88 -10.84
CA GLY A 74 -2.01 11.00 -9.99
C GLY A 74 -2.21 11.99 -8.84
N ASP A 75 -3.00 13.03 -9.05
CA ASP A 75 -3.45 13.93 -7.99
C ASP A 75 -4.64 13.30 -7.23
N PRO A 76 -4.56 13.16 -5.90
CA PRO A 76 -5.61 12.50 -5.13
C PRO A 76 -6.91 13.31 -5.05
N VAL A 77 -6.87 14.64 -5.20
CA VAL A 77 -8.10 15.46 -5.23
C VAL A 77 -8.83 15.24 -6.54
N CYS A 78 -8.11 15.25 -7.67
CA CYS A 78 -8.67 14.89 -8.98
C CYS A 78 -9.21 13.47 -8.98
N ALA A 79 -8.45 12.49 -8.46
CA ALA A 79 -8.89 11.10 -8.37
C ALA A 79 -10.18 10.92 -7.56
N VAL A 80 -10.36 11.70 -6.48
CA VAL A 80 -11.63 11.73 -5.73
C VAL A 80 -12.73 12.39 -6.56
N SER A 81 -12.45 13.56 -7.15
CA SER A 81 -13.43 14.32 -7.93
C SER A 81 -14.01 13.51 -9.09
N ASP A 82 -13.19 12.70 -9.75
CA ASP A 82 -13.60 11.85 -10.87
C ASP A 82 -14.43 10.64 -10.43
N ALA A 83 -14.21 10.15 -9.21
CA ALA A 83 -14.84 8.95 -8.69
C ALA A 83 -16.09 9.24 -7.83
N TRP A 84 -16.13 10.39 -7.14
CA TRP A 84 -17.18 10.73 -6.21
C TRP A 84 -18.52 10.96 -6.91
N ASP A 85 -19.57 10.34 -6.37
CA ASP A 85 -20.93 10.49 -6.84
C ASP A 85 -21.87 10.29 -5.64
N PRO A 86 -22.59 11.35 -5.19
CA PRO A 86 -23.45 11.29 -4.01
C PRO A 86 -24.66 10.37 -4.20
N THR A 87 -24.97 9.93 -5.43
CA THR A 87 -26.01 8.94 -5.69
C THR A 87 -25.51 7.50 -5.53
N ARG A 88 -24.18 7.31 -5.55
CA ARG A 88 -23.53 5.99 -5.49
C ARG A 88 -22.82 5.72 -4.17
N TYR A 89 -22.32 6.75 -3.49
CA TYR A 89 -21.51 6.62 -2.29
C TYR A 89 -22.08 7.44 -1.13
N ASP A 90 -22.06 6.84 0.06
CA ASP A 90 -22.58 7.45 1.30
C ASP A 90 -21.48 8.21 2.07
N GLU A 91 -20.22 7.78 1.94
CA GLU A 91 -19.08 8.36 2.65
C GLU A 91 -17.76 8.13 1.90
N ILE A 92 -16.73 8.88 2.32
CA ILE A 92 -15.36 8.75 1.81
C ILE A 92 -14.44 8.37 2.97
N VAL A 93 -13.61 7.36 2.76
CA VAL A 93 -12.51 6.99 3.66
C VAL A 93 -11.19 7.33 2.98
N ILE A 94 -10.36 8.15 3.61
CA ILE A 94 -9.02 8.47 3.14
C ILE A 94 -8.02 7.81 4.08
N SER A 95 -7.19 6.90 3.54
CA SER A 95 -6.09 6.31 4.27
C SER A 95 -4.80 7.09 4.02
N THR A 96 -4.12 7.52 5.08
CA THR A 96 -2.84 8.21 4.96
C THR A 96 -1.78 7.61 5.88
N LEU A 97 -0.53 7.95 5.60
CA LEU A 97 0.56 7.76 6.55
C LEU A 97 0.40 8.67 7.79
N PRO A 98 1.17 8.45 8.87
CA PRO A 98 1.23 9.38 9.98
C PRO A 98 1.72 10.76 9.54
N MET A 99 1.33 11.81 10.26
CA MET A 99 1.61 13.22 9.91
C MET A 99 3.04 13.46 9.43
N ARG A 100 4.04 12.93 10.13
CA ARG A 100 5.47 13.11 9.81
C ARG A 100 5.89 12.61 8.42
N LEU A 101 5.13 11.68 7.82
CA LEU A 101 5.47 11.01 6.56
C LEU A 101 4.46 11.30 5.44
N SER A 102 3.32 11.91 5.78
CA SER A 102 2.19 11.99 4.87
C SER A 102 2.18 13.29 4.08
N LYS A 103 2.57 13.20 2.80
CA LYS A 103 2.42 14.31 1.84
C LYS A 103 0.95 14.79 1.74
N TRP A 104 0.00 13.87 1.86
CA TRP A 104 -1.43 14.17 1.80
C TRP A 104 -1.90 14.99 3.00
N LEU A 105 -1.39 14.70 4.20
CA LEU A 105 -1.73 15.49 5.39
C LEU A 105 -1.07 16.87 5.35
N HIS A 106 0.19 16.97 4.91
CA HIS A 106 0.83 18.27 4.70
C HIS A 106 0.09 19.14 3.66
N ALA A 107 -0.59 18.53 2.70
CA ALA A 107 -1.39 19.20 1.70
C ALA A 107 -2.87 19.42 2.11
N GLY A 108 -3.27 19.05 3.33
CA GLY A 108 -4.64 19.18 3.84
C GLY A 108 -5.67 18.35 3.06
N LEU A 109 -5.27 17.19 2.53
CA LEU A 109 -6.11 16.39 1.64
C LEU A 109 -7.49 16.05 2.25
N PRO A 110 -7.60 15.55 3.49
CA PRO A 110 -8.91 15.20 4.04
C PRO A 110 -9.86 16.40 4.13
N GLU A 111 -9.39 17.56 4.58
CA GLU A 111 -10.24 18.75 4.66
C GLU A 111 -10.63 19.28 3.28
N ARG A 112 -9.71 19.23 2.31
CA ARG A 112 -9.99 19.65 0.93
C ARG A 112 -11.02 18.74 0.27
N VAL A 113 -10.92 17.43 0.45
CA VAL A 113 -11.90 16.48 -0.06
C VAL A 113 -13.26 16.71 0.58
N ALA A 114 -13.33 16.88 1.90
CA ALA A 114 -14.59 17.13 2.60
C ALA A 114 -15.29 18.40 2.08
N LYS A 115 -14.53 19.48 1.86
CA LYS A 115 -15.04 20.74 1.29
C LYS A 115 -15.50 20.57 -0.16
N LEU A 116 -14.76 19.80 -0.96
CA LEU A 116 -15.06 19.58 -2.38
C LEU A 116 -16.34 18.77 -2.57
N THR A 117 -16.51 17.70 -1.79
CA THR A 117 -17.57 16.71 -2.03
C THR A 117 -18.80 16.93 -1.19
N GLY A 118 -18.69 17.69 -0.08
CA GLY A 118 -19.75 17.81 0.94
C GLY A 118 -20.03 16.50 1.68
N ALA A 119 -19.23 15.45 1.43
CA ALA A 119 -19.44 14.12 1.97
C ALA A 119 -18.89 13.98 3.40
N PRO A 120 -19.42 13.04 4.19
CA PRO A 120 -18.74 12.57 5.39
C PRO A 120 -17.38 11.96 4.99
N VAL A 121 -16.29 12.60 5.44
CA VAL A 121 -14.92 12.10 5.22
C VAL A 121 -14.38 11.54 6.52
N THR A 122 -14.05 10.25 6.53
CA THR A 122 -13.27 9.66 7.62
C THR A 122 -11.81 9.51 7.21
N HIS A 123 -10.92 9.98 8.07
CA HIS A 123 -9.48 9.81 7.91
C HIS A 123 -8.99 8.62 8.73
N VAL A 124 -8.25 7.70 8.09
CA VAL A 124 -7.58 6.57 8.74
C VAL A 124 -6.08 6.75 8.63
N VAL A 125 -5.39 6.81 9.77
CA VAL A 125 -3.93 6.81 9.82
C VAL A 125 -3.45 5.37 9.83
N SER A 126 -2.52 5.04 8.92
CA SER A 126 -1.94 3.72 8.77
C SER A 126 -0.42 3.80 8.77
N GLN A 127 0.24 2.79 9.32
CA GLN A 127 1.70 2.73 9.29
C GLN A 127 2.21 2.49 7.85
N PRO A 128 3.43 2.95 7.51
CA PRO A 128 4.04 2.58 6.25
C PRO A 128 4.17 1.05 6.17
N PRO A 129 4.05 0.46 4.96
CA PRO A 129 4.27 -0.96 4.79
C PRO A 129 5.66 -1.29 5.36
N LYS A 130 5.71 -2.20 6.32
CA LYS A 130 6.96 -2.64 6.92
C LYS A 130 7.82 -3.15 5.77
N PRO A 131 9.01 -2.57 5.49
CA PRO A 131 9.90 -3.16 4.51
C PRO A 131 10.11 -4.59 4.96
N GLY A 132 9.66 -5.52 4.11
CA GLY A 132 9.79 -6.93 4.40
C GLY A 132 11.23 -7.18 4.78
N SER A 133 11.43 -7.99 5.81
CA SER A 133 12.67 -8.75 5.96
C SER A 133 12.84 -9.53 4.66
N ALA A 134 13.40 -8.90 3.63
CA ALA A 134 14.17 -9.61 2.65
C ALA A 134 15.21 -10.31 3.50
N THR A 135 14.99 -11.59 3.76
CA THR A 135 16.05 -12.49 4.14
C THR A 135 17.12 -12.28 3.09
N VAL A 136 18.12 -11.46 3.44
CA VAL A 136 19.43 -11.55 2.85
C VAL A 136 19.76 -13.03 3.02
N ARG A 137 19.67 -13.80 1.93
CA ARG A 137 20.34 -15.09 1.86
C ARG A 137 21.80 -14.73 2.02
N SER A 138 22.29 -14.81 3.26
CA SER A 138 23.71 -14.95 3.52
C SER A 138 24.19 -16.07 2.59
N PRO A 139 25.22 -15.87 1.76
CA PRO A 139 25.84 -16.99 1.09
C PRO A 139 26.32 -17.92 2.20
N SER A 140 25.67 -19.08 2.29
CA SER A 140 26.05 -20.14 3.21
C SER A 140 27.51 -20.48 2.94
N ALA A 141 28.35 -20.32 3.95
CA ALA A 141 29.72 -20.80 3.92
C ALA A 141 29.67 -22.32 3.75
N GLU A 142 30.00 -22.80 2.55
CA GLU A 142 30.30 -24.22 2.34
C GLU A 142 31.54 -24.57 3.14
N LYS A 143 31.32 -25.21 4.30
CA LYS A 143 32.33 -26.00 5.00
C LYS A 143 32.60 -27.26 4.18
N GLY A 144 33.60 -27.21 3.32
CA GLY A 144 34.30 -28.39 2.84
C GLY A 144 35.52 -28.64 3.72
N ALA A 145 35.38 -29.47 4.75
CA ALA A 145 36.51 -30.04 5.46
C ALA A 145 37.04 -31.25 4.68
N GLY A 146 38.32 -31.23 4.32
CA GLY A 146 39.03 -32.35 3.70
C GLY A 146 40.53 -32.13 3.80
N LEU A 147 41.15 -32.74 4.80
CA LEU A 147 42.59 -32.73 5.08
C LEU A 147 43.39 -33.44 3.97
N GLY A 148 44.55 -32.88 3.63
CA GLY A 148 45.63 -33.54 2.88
C GLY A 148 46.91 -32.68 2.91
N PRO A 149 48.11 -33.27 3.09
CA PRO A 149 49.24 -32.62 3.75
C PRO A 149 50.17 -31.81 2.83
N LEU A 150 50.86 -30.85 3.45
CA LEU A 150 52.17 -30.30 3.10
C LEU A 150 52.62 -30.36 1.63
N SER A 151 52.62 -29.21 0.96
CA SER A 151 53.61 -28.90 -0.07
C SER A 151 53.92 -27.41 -0.07
N VAL A 152 54.99 -27.09 0.65
CA VAL A 152 55.77 -25.86 0.52
C VAL A 152 56.58 -25.96 -0.77
N LEU A 153 56.26 -25.15 -1.78
CA LEU A 153 57.18 -24.76 -2.85
C LEU A 153 56.83 -23.32 -3.22
N ALA A 154 57.59 -22.35 -2.72
CA ALA A 154 58.73 -21.77 -3.41
C ALA A 154 58.30 -20.97 -4.66
N TRP A 155 58.03 -19.68 -4.48
CA TRP A 155 58.01 -18.72 -5.58
C TRP A 155 59.19 -17.75 -5.41
N GLY A 156 60.29 -18.08 -6.10
CA GLY A 156 61.34 -17.14 -6.44
C GLY A 156 60.94 -16.42 -7.73
N GLY A 157 60.87 -15.09 -7.68
CA GLY A 157 60.53 -14.23 -8.81
C GLY A 157 61.54 -13.08 -8.90
N HIS A 158 62.51 -13.29 -9.79
CA HIS A 158 63.55 -12.40 -10.31
C HIS A 158 63.16 -10.90 -10.35
N ARG A 159 63.98 -10.02 -9.75
CA ARG A 159 64.00 -8.59 -10.06
C ARG A 159 65.24 -8.31 -10.91
N GLU A 160 65.01 -7.97 -12.17
CA GLU A 160 65.99 -7.27 -12.99
C GLU A 160 65.97 -5.78 -12.61
N ARG A 161 67.11 -5.25 -12.18
CA ARG A 161 67.81 -4.13 -12.82
C ARG A 161 69.10 -3.79 -12.08
#